data_AF-A0A7V4ZDN7-F1
#
_entry.id   AF-A0A7V4ZDN7-F1
#
_cell.length_a   1.000
_cell.length_b   1.000
_cell.length_c   1.000
_cell.angle_alpha   90.00
_cell.angle_beta   90.00
_cell.angle_gamma   90.00
#
_symmetry.space_group_name_H-M   'P 1'
#
loop_
_entity.id
_entity.type
_entity.pdbx_description
1 polymer ?
#
loop_
_entity_poly.entity_id
_entity_poly.type
_entity_poly.pdbx_seq_one_letter_code
_entity_poly.pdbx_strand_id
1 'polypeptide(L)'
;MSAEKLDAIILAGATAGEADPLLEGKSVGKKALLPILGKAMVVYVEEALRASGCVDRIVCVGLGPDEGVACAGPVVRLAAQGDIVANTRAGLEWLRATGHVSPYVLIASSDIPLLTGPVVARFADTCVRRGGDIFYSVVE
;
A
#
# COMPACT_ATOMS: atom_id res chain seq x y z
N MET A 1 4.60 -13.65 -23.82
CA MET A 1 5.35 -13.56 -22.55
C MET A 1 4.46 -12.85 -21.57
N SER A 2 4.08 -13.49 -20.46
CA SER A 2 3.38 -12.78 -19.38
C SER A 2 4.33 -11.72 -18.85
N ALA A 3 3.88 -10.46 -18.78
CA ALA A 3 4.62 -9.41 -18.09
C ALA A 3 4.90 -9.89 -16.66
N GLU A 4 6.12 -9.67 -16.18
CA GLU A 4 6.48 -9.94 -14.79
C GLU A 4 5.53 -9.15 -13.87
N LYS A 5 4.96 -9.82 -12.86
CA LYS A 5 4.13 -9.13 -11.88
C LYS A 5 5.00 -8.34 -10.90
N LEU A 6 4.46 -7.23 -10.42
CA LEU A 6 5.11 -6.35 -9.47
C LEU A 6 4.74 -6.71 -8.04
N ASP A 7 5.62 -6.34 -7.11
CA ASP A 7 5.29 -6.30 -5.69
C ASP A 7 4.77 -4.91 -5.30
N ALA A 8 3.94 -4.85 -4.27
CA ALA A 8 3.39 -3.60 -3.76
C ALA A 8 3.62 -3.42 -2.26
N ILE A 9 3.93 -2.20 -1.86
CA ILE A 9 4.03 -1.75 -0.47
C ILE A 9 2.93 -0.72 -0.22
N ILE A 10 2.10 -0.96 0.79
CA ILE A 10 1.13 0.00 1.30
C ILE A 10 1.70 0.65 2.57
N LEU A 11 1.74 1.97 2.59
CA LEU A 11 2.13 2.76 3.75
C LEU A 11 0.87 3.17 4.52
N ALA A 12 0.70 2.58 5.70
CA ALA A 12 -0.47 2.73 6.56
C ALA A 12 -0.08 3.17 7.99
N GLY A 13 1.10 3.78 8.13
CA GLY A 13 1.56 4.37 9.38
C GLY A 13 0.91 5.72 9.66
N ALA A 14 1.19 6.28 10.84
CA ALA A 14 0.83 7.64 11.21
C ALA A 14 2.10 8.47 11.40
N THR A 15 1.99 9.79 11.23
CA THR A 15 3.09 10.71 11.56
C THR A 15 3.29 10.72 13.07
N ALA A 16 4.50 10.43 13.53
CA ALA A 16 4.82 10.41 14.96
C ALA A 16 4.64 11.81 15.58
N GLY A 17 3.89 11.90 16.67
CA GLY A 17 3.71 13.14 17.43
C GLY A 17 2.65 14.10 16.90
N GLU A 18 1.97 13.77 15.79
CA GLU A 18 0.88 14.57 15.24
C GLU A 18 -0.47 13.87 15.44
N ALA A 19 -1.45 14.59 15.97
CA ALA A 19 -2.83 14.12 16.03
C ALA A 19 -3.45 14.24 14.64
N ASP A 20 -4.00 13.14 14.12
CA ASP A 20 -4.71 13.15 12.85
C ASP A 20 -6.13 13.71 13.05
N PRO A 21 -6.51 14.83 12.41
CA PRO A 21 -7.85 15.41 12.56
C PRO A 21 -8.98 14.45 12.19
N LEU A 22 -8.72 13.46 11.32
CA LEU A 22 -9.72 12.48 10.91
C LEU A 22 -10.01 11.44 12.00
N LEU A 23 -9.15 11.34 13.02
CA LEU A 23 -9.33 10.45 14.16
C LEU A 23 -10.10 11.09 15.32
N GLU A 24 -10.40 12.39 15.25
CA GLU A 24 -11.11 13.08 16.31
C GLU A 24 -12.52 12.48 16.52
N GLY A 25 -12.79 12.03 17.75
CA GLY A 25 -14.05 11.37 18.11
C GLY A 25 -14.27 9.99 17.46
N LYS A 26 -13.21 9.36 16.92
CA LYS A 26 -13.29 8.02 16.31
C LYS A 26 -12.82 6.94 17.27
N SER A 27 -13.34 5.73 17.08
CA SER A 27 -12.99 4.54 17.88
C SER A 27 -11.75 3.79 17.37
N VAL A 28 -11.19 4.19 16.22
CA VAL A 28 -10.00 3.58 15.63
C VAL A 28 -8.76 4.41 15.93
N GLY A 29 -7.62 3.76 16.13
CA GLY A 29 -6.36 4.44 16.47
C GLY A 29 -5.53 4.93 15.28
N LYS A 30 -5.94 4.61 14.04
CA LYS A 30 -5.18 4.90 12.81
C LYS A 30 -6.09 5.27 11.65
N LYS A 31 -5.70 6.28 10.87
CA LYS A 31 -6.47 6.78 9.72
C LYS A 31 -6.78 5.68 8.69
N ALA A 32 -5.82 4.79 8.45
CA ALA A 32 -5.96 3.64 7.57
C ALA A 32 -7.13 2.70 7.94
N LEU A 33 -7.56 2.71 9.20
CA LEU A 33 -8.63 1.88 9.74
C LEU A 33 -9.99 2.58 9.73
N LEU A 34 -10.07 3.85 9.35
CA LEU A 34 -11.32 4.58 9.32
C LEU A 34 -12.33 3.88 8.39
N PRO A 35 -13.55 3.62 8.86
CA PRO A 35 -14.56 2.96 8.03
C PRO A 35 -15.13 3.95 7.01
N ILE A 36 -15.08 3.54 5.74
CA ILE A 36 -15.78 4.18 4.63
C ILE A 36 -16.80 3.15 4.14
N LEU A 37 -18.09 3.49 4.23
CA LEU A 37 -19.20 2.57 3.86
C LEU A 37 -19.07 1.18 4.51
N GLY A 38 -18.61 1.12 5.77
CA GLY A 38 -18.46 -0.13 6.54
C GLY A 38 -17.16 -0.92 6.27
N LYS A 39 -16.28 -0.43 5.39
CA LYS A 39 -14.99 -1.06 5.06
C LYS A 39 -13.83 -0.14 5.45
N ALA A 40 -12.78 -0.69 6.05
CA ALA A 40 -11.60 0.10 6.41
C ALA A 40 -10.93 0.72 5.17
N MET A 41 -10.50 1.97 5.29
CA MET A 41 -9.91 2.77 4.20
C MET A 41 -8.81 2.03 3.45
N VAL A 42 -7.89 1.37 4.16
CA VAL A 42 -6.77 0.61 3.57
C VAL A 42 -7.21 -0.53 2.66
N VAL A 43 -8.38 -1.14 2.92
CA VAL A 43 -8.89 -2.29 2.14
C VAL A 43 -9.25 -1.86 0.72
N TYR A 44 -9.70 -0.62 0.52
CA TYR A 44 -9.95 -0.10 -0.82
C TYR A 44 -8.66 -0.07 -1.66
N VAL A 45 -7.54 0.30 -1.06
CA VAL A 45 -6.23 0.33 -1.73
C VAL A 45 -5.74 -1.08 -2.02
N GLU A 46 -5.91 -2.00 -1.08
CA GLU A 46 -5.56 -3.42 -1.26
C GLU A 46 -6.36 -4.07 -2.40
N GLU A 47 -7.67 -3.84 -2.44
CA GLU A 47 -8.54 -4.33 -3.51
C GLU A 47 -8.17 -3.72 -4.86
N ALA A 48 -7.86 -2.43 -4.93
CA ALA A 48 -7.41 -1.79 -6.15
C ALA A 48 -6.09 -2.39 -6.67
N LEU A 49 -5.11 -2.59 -5.79
CA LEU A 49 -3.85 -3.24 -6.15
C LEU A 49 -4.08 -4.66 -6.68
N ARG A 50 -4.97 -5.44 -6.07
CA ARG A 50 -5.32 -6.79 -6.58
C ARG A 50 -6.06 -6.74 -7.91
N ALA A 51 -7.07 -5.89 -8.01
CA ALA A 51 -7.91 -5.75 -9.20
C ALA A 51 -7.13 -5.23 -10.43
N SER A 52 -5.93 -4.67 -10.22
CA SER A 52 -5.02 -4.31 -11.30
C SER A 52 -4.54 -5.50 -12.14
N GLY A 53 -4.48 -6.70 -11.54
CA GLY A 53 -3.92 -7.90 -12.14
C GLY A 53 -2.39 -7.88 -12.33
N CYS A 54 -1.71 -6.76 -12.08
CA CYS A 54 -0.26 -6.62 -12.22
C CYS A 54 0.52 -6.78 -10.91
N VAL A 55 -0.16 -6.92 -9.77
CA VAL A 55 0.45 -7.09 -8.44
C VAL A 55 0.40 -8.55 -8.00
N ASP A 56 1.50 -9.07 -7.48
CA ASP A 56 1.61 -10.43 -6.93
C ASP A 56 1.53 -10.45 -5.40
N ARG A 57 2.45 -9.74 -4.74
CA ARG A 57 2.51 -9.65 -3.27
C ARG A 57 2.23 -8.25 -2.78
N ILE A 58 1.56 -8.16 -1.64
CA ILE A 58 1.24 -6.89 -0.97
C ILE A 58 1.77 -6.95 0.46
N VAL A 59 2.61 -5.98 0.82
CA VAL A 59 3.07 -5.73 2.18
C VAL A 59 2.48 -4.41 2.65
N CYS A 60 1.78 -4.40 3.77
CA CYS A 60 1.30 -3.19 4.40
C CYS A 60 2.12 -2.90 5.65
N VAL A 61 2.77 -1.74 5.68
CA VAL A 61 3.63 -1.29 6.76
C VAL A 61 2.94 -0.15 7.51
N GLY A 62 2.89 -0.25 8.84
CA GLY A 62 2.19 0.69 9.71
C GLY A 62 0.92 0.12 10.33
N LEU A 63 0.50 -1.08 9.94
CA LEU A 63 -0.53 -1.87 10.62
C LEU A 63 0.11 -3.20 11.03
N GLY A 64 0.18 -3.46 12.34
CA GLY A 64 0.70 -4.71 12.87
C GLY A 64 -0.26 -5.89 12.62
N PRO A 65 0.22 -7.14 12.78
CA PRO A 65 -0.60 -8.34 12.60
C PRO A 65 -1.88 -8.36 13.45
N ASP A 66 -1.80 -7.83 14.69
CA ASP A 66 -2.90 -7.82 15.65
C ASP A 66 -3.90 -6.69 15.42
N GLU A 67 -3.57 -5.71 14.58
CA GLU A 67 -4.47 -4.60 14.18
C GLU A 67 -5.36 -5.00 13.00
N GLY A 68 -5.54 -6.32 12.85
CA GLY A 68 -6.01 -7.01 11.66
C GLY A 68 -7.26 -6.40 11.04
N VAL A 69 -7.15 -6.14 9.74
CA VAL A 69 -8.26 -5.72 8.89
C VAL A 69 -8.65 -6.89 8.01
N ALA A 70 -9.94 -7.24 8.01
CA ALA A 70 -10.47 -8.23 7.09
C ALA A 70 -10.28 -7.73 5.65
N CYS A 71 -9.55 -8.50 4.86
CA CYS A 71 -9.28 -8.20 3.45
C CYS A 71 -9.49 -9.47 2.62
N ALA A 72 -9.82 -9.29 1.33
CA ALA A 72 -10.22 -10.39 0.44
C ALA A 72 -9.06 -11.31 0.00
N GLY A 73 -7.83 -11.09 0.47
CA GLY A 73 -6.67 -11.89 0.06
C GLY A 73 -5.44 -11.67 0.93
N PRO A 74 -4.34 -12.41 0.68
CA PRO A 74 -3.16 -12.39 1.54
C PRO A 74 -2.43 -11.04 1.51
N VAL A 75 -2.37 -10.36 2.65
CA VAL A 75 -1.58 -9.14 2.87
C VAL A 75 -0.68 -9.35 4.08
N VAL A 76 0.61 -9.11 3.92
CA VAL A 76 1.53 -9.12 5.06
C VAL A 76 1.43 -7.80 5.80
N ARG A 77 1.40 -7.87 7.13
CA ARG A 77 1.24 -6.70 8.02
C ARG A 77 2.51 -6.52 8.84
N LEU A 78 3.13 -5.36 8.73
CA LEU A 78 4.31 -4.98 9.50
C LEU A 78 3.99 -3.75 10.35
N ALA A 79 4.46 -3.73 11.60
CA ALA A 79 4.35 -2.56 12.46
C ALA A 79 5.12 -1.35 11.87
N ALA A 80 4.70 -0.14 12.22
CA ALA A 80 5.38 1.08 11.81
C ALA A 80 6.85 1.08 12.28
N GLN A 81 7.75 1.57 11.43
CA GLN A 81 9.20 1.67 11.67
C GLN A 81 9.68 3.12 11.80
N GLY A 82 8.78 4.03 12.18
CA GLY A 82 9.04 5.46 12.24
C GLY A 82 8.47 6.17 11.02
N ASP A 83 9.33 6.70 10.16
CA ASP A 83 8.95 7.54 9.02
C ASP A 83 8.65 6.77 7.73
N ILE A 84 8.26 7.51 6.68
CA ILE A 84 7.92 6.98 5.36
C ILE A 84 9.07 6.18 4.71
N VAL A 85 10.32 6.63 4.89
CA VAL A 85 11.50 5.99 4.30
C VAL A 85 11.81 4.70 5.04
N ALA A 86 11.76 4.71 6.37
CA ALA A 86 11.94 3.54 7.21
C ALA A 86 10.86 2.48 6.95
N ASN A 87 9.60 2.91 6.81
CA ASN A 87 8.49 2.01 6.46
C ASN A 87 8.67 1.40 5.06
N THR A 88 9.07 2.20 4.07
CA THR A 88 9.34 1.71 2.71
C THR A 88 10.48 0.69 2.72
N ARG A 89 11.58 0.98 3.42
CA ARG A 89 12.73 0.08 3.55
C ARG A 89 12.33 -1.25 4.19
N ALA A 90 11.54 -1.23 5.26
CA ALA A 90 11.08 -2.45 5.93
C ALA A 90 10.21 -3.34 5.01
N GLY A 91 9.34 -2.72 4.21
CA GLY A 91 8.57 -3.44 3.19
C GLY A 91 9.46 -4.10 2.14
N LEU A 92 10.46 -3.37 1.63
CA LEU A 92 11.43 -3.89 0.66
C LEU A 92 12.29 -5.02 1.22
N GLU A 93 12.77 -4.89 2.47
CA GLU A 93 13.56 -5.92 3.15
C GLU A 93 12.75 -7.21 3.31
N TRP A 94 11.47 -7.10 3.70
CA TRP A 94 10.59 -8.26 3.79
C TRP A 94 10.39 -8.93 2.42
N LEU A 95 10.15 -8.15 1.35
CA LEU A 95 9.97 -8.68 0.00
C LEU A 95 11.21 -9.44 -0.48
N ARG A 96 12.40 -8.89 -0.23
CA ARG A 96 13.70 -9.50 -0.57
C ARG A 96 13.98 -10.78 0.23
N ALA A 97 13.60 -10.79 1.51
CA ALA A 97 13.81 -11.95 2.37
C ALA A 97 12.89 -13.13 2.01
N THR A 98 11.77 -12.86 1.33
CA THR A 98 10.72 -13.86 1.06
C THR A 98 10.61 -14.31 -0.39
N GLY A 99 11.44 -13.78 -1.29
CA GLY A 99 11.47 -14.25 -2.67
C GLY A 99 12.18 -13.30 -3.63
N HIS A 100 12.06 -13.61 -4.92
CA HIS A 100 12.48 -12.71 -5.99
C HIS A 100 11.66 -11.43 -5.95
N VAL A 101 12.30 -10.27 -6.15
CA VAL A 101 11.65 -8.97 -6.22
C VAL A 101 11.86 -8.43 -7.61
N SER A 102 10.77 -8.01 -8.26
CA SER A 102 10.82 -7.38 -9.58
C SER A 102 11.72 -6.13 -9.56
N PRO A 103 12.31 -5.72 -10.70
CA PRO A 103 13.05 -4.45 -10.80
C PRO A 103 12.25 -3.22 -10.35
N TYR A 104 10.91 -3.31 -10.38
CA TYR A 104 10.01 -2.26 -9.93
C TYR A 104 9.12 -2.73 -8.76
N VAL A 105 8.88 -1.82 -7.83
CA VAL A 105 7.92 -1.97 -6.73
C VAL A 105 6.94 -0.81 -6.77
N LEU A 106 5.66 -1.10 -6.56
CA LEU A 106 4.64 -0.08 -6.38
C LEU A 106 4.57 0.33 -4.91
N ILE A 107 4.53 1.63 -4.64
CA ILE A 107 4.32 2.16 -3.29
C ILE A 107 3.00 2.95 -3.32
N ALA A 108 2.08 2.62 -2.42
CA ALA A 108 0.78 3.26 -2.29
C ALA A 108 0.57 3.76 -0.86
N SER A 109 -0.04 4.94 -0.72
CA SER A 109 -0.56 5.37 0.57
C SER A 109 -1.86 4.62 0.90
N SER A 110 -2.14 4.42 2.18
CA SER A 110 -3.40 3.80 2.65
C SER A 110 -4.63 4.72 2.51
N ASP A 111 -4.44 6.02 2.27
CA ASP A 111 -5.48 7.05 2.33
C ASP A 111 -5.99 7.55 0.98
N ILE A 112 -5.88 6.71 -0.05
CA ILE A 112 -6.43 6.96 -1.40
C ILE A 112 -7.55 5.96 -1.72
N PRO A 113 -8.67 5.94 -0.97
CA PRO A 113 -9.72 4.92 -1.09
C PRO A 113 -10.46 4.93 -2.45
N LEU A 114 -10.26 5.97 -3.26
CA LEU A 114 -10.83 6.07 -4.61
C LEU A 114 -9.92 5.43 -5.69
N LEU A 115 -8.77 4.87 -5.30
CA LEU A 115 -7.89 4.15 -6.20
C LEU A 115 -8.63 2.96 -6.85
N THR A 116 -8.35 2.70 -8.12
CA THR A 116 -8.97 1.58 -8.86
C THR A 116 -7.92 0.72 -9.55
N GLY A 117 -8.24 -0.56 -9.77
CA GLY A 117 -7.36 -1.50 -10.48
C GLY A 117 -6.90 -0.99 -11.87
N PRO A 118 -7.79 -0.46 -12.72
CA PRO A 118 -7.39 0.10 -14.01
C PRO A 118 -6.40 1.28 -13.90
N VAL A 119 -6.54 2.13 -12.87
CA VAL A 119 -5.59 3.24 -12.63
C VAL A 119 -4.22 2.69 -12.25
N VAL A 120 -4.16 1.71 -11.35
CA VAL A 120 -2.91 1.04 -10.94
C VAL A 120 -2.23 0.38 -12.15
N ALA A 121 -2.98 -0.41 -12.92
CA ALA A 121 -2.45 -1.13 -14.08
C ALA A 121 -1.87 -0.15 -15.12
N ARG A 122 -2.61 0.92 -15.44
CA ARG A 122 -2.15 1.95 -16.40
C ARG A 122 -0.92 2.69 -15.91
N PHE A 123 -0.86 3.03 -14.62
CA PHE A 123 0.28 3.72 -14.03
C PHE A 123 1.53 2.84 -14.09
N ALA A 124 1.44 1.59 -13.60
CA ALA A 124 2.55 0.64 -13.58
C ALA A 124 3.11 0.39 -14.98
N ASP A 125 2.24 0.08 -15.94
CA ASP A 125 2.61 -0.16 -17.34
C ASP A 125 3.27 1.07 -17.99
N THR A 126 2.80 2.28 -17.67
CA THR A 126 3.43 3.52 -18.14
C THR A 126 4.82 3.73 -17.55
N CYS A 127 5.02 3.44 -16.27
CA CYS A 127 6.31 3.57 -15.59
C CYS A 127 7.34 2.59 -16.17
N VAL A 128 6.97 1.32 -16.30
CA VAL A 128 7.84 0.27 -16.85
C VAL A 128 8.31 0.62 -18.26
N ARG A 129 7.41 1.13 -19.12
CA ARG A 129 7.80 1.55 -20.48
C ARG A 129 8.74 2.76 -20.50
N ARG A 130 8.65 3.65 -19.51
CA ARG A 130 9.49 4.86 -19.46
C ARG A 130 10.90 4.56 -18.94
N GLY A 131 11.10 3.47 -18.18
CA GLY A 131 12.43 3.00 -17.79
C GLY A 131 13.21 3.95 -16.87
N GLY A 132 12.53 4.64 -15.96
CA GLY A 132 13.13 5.54 -14.95
C GLY A 132 13.26 4.86 -13.59
N ASP A 133 13.91 5.54 -12.63
CA ASP A 133 14.16 4.98 -11.28
C ASP A 133 13.00 5.20 -10.31
N ILE A 134 12.39 6.39 -10.34
CA ILE A 134 11.29 6.78 -9.45
C ILE A 134 10.21 7.49 -10.26
N PHE A 135 8.97 7.08 -10.03
CA PHE A 135 7.77 7.67 -10.63
C PHE A 135 6.79 8.06 -9.53
N TYR A 136 6.10 9.18 -9.71
CA TYR A 136 5.08 9.66 -8.80
C TYR A 136 3.82 10.03 -9.57
N SER A 137 2.66 9.60 -9.09
CA SER A 137 1.38 9.94 -9.71
C SER A 137 0.94 11.34 -9.31
N VAL A 138 0.65 12.19 -10.29
CA VAL A 138 0.00 13.49 -10.09
C VAL A 138 -1.37 13.45 -10.78
N VAL A 139 -2.40 13.93 -10.08
CA VAL A 139 -3.77 14.04 -10.57
C VAL A 139 -4.18 15.50 -10.43
N GLU A 140 -4.73 16.08 -11.51
CA GLU A 140 -5.28 17.44 -11.57
C GLU A 140 -6.80 17.40 -11.72
#